data_AF-A0AAD4ZGA7-F1
#
_entry.id   AF-A0AAD4ZGA7-F1
#
_cell.length_a   1.000
_cell.length_b   1.000
_cell.length_c   1.000
_cell.angle_alpha   90.00
_cell.angle_beta   90.00
_cell.angle_gamma   90.00
#
_symmetry.space_group_name_H-M   'P 1'
#
loop_
_entity.id
_entity.type
_entity.pdbx_description
1 polymer ?
#
loop_
_entity_poly.entity_id
_entity_poly.type
_entity_poly.pdbx_seq_one_letter_code
_entity_poly.pdbx_strand_id
1 'polypeptide(L)'
;MYMLVNCSNCRTPLQLPPGAESIRCALCQAVTLIADPRTLPPPASSHAPPPPSSYSHAPSHHSPYSQAPPPPSPYSHAPPGPPPNAHGRKKAVICGISYKYSRHELKGCINDAKCMRFLLINKFHFPEDSIVMLTGIFSLHMHNINIAV
;
A
#
# COMPACT_ATOMS: atom_id res chain seq x y z
N MET A 1 -20.18 -5.53 -18.91
CA MET A 1 -19.58 -4.26 -19.36
C MET A 1 -18.58 -3.83 -18.29
N TYR A 2 -17.31 -3.72 -18.62
CA TYR A 2 -16.27 -3.26 -17.70
C TYR A 2 -16.29 -1.73 -17.64
N MET A 3 -16.16 -1.13 -16.45
CA MET A 3 -16.00 0.32 -16.30
C MET A 3 -14.51 0.64 -16.17
N LEU A 4 -14.05 1.67 -16.88
CA LEU A 4 -12.71 2.22 -16.69
C LEU A 4 -12.78 3.34 -15.66
N VAL A 5 -11.97 3.21 -14.60
CA VAL A 5 -11.82 4.25 -13.57
C VAL A 5 -10.34 4.53 -13.38
N ASN A 6 -9.97 5.81 -13.28
CA ASN A 6 -8.58 6.18 -13.03
C ASN A 6 -8.23 6.02 -11.55
N CYS A 7 -7.02 5.54 -11.29
CA CYS A 7 -6.48 5.50 -9.93
C CYS A 7 -6.46 6.91 -9.31
N SER A 8 -6.95 7.06 -8.07
CA SER A 8 -6.98 8.34 -7.34
C SER A 8 -5.60 8.97 -7.14
N ASN A 9 -4.56 8.14 -7.05
CA ASN A 9 -3.18 8.59 -6.88
C ASN A 9 -2.39 8.70 -8.20
N CYS A 10 -2.08 7.58 -8.87
CA CYS A 10 -1.20 7.58 -10.05
C CYS A 10 -1.91 7.75 -11.41
N ARG A 11 -3.23 7.97 -11.41
CA ARG A 11 -4.09 8.19 -12.60
C ARG A 11 -4.09 7.07 -13.66
N THR A 12 -3.46 5.93 -13.39
CA THR A 12 -3.49 4.75 -14.26
C THR A 12 -4.94 4.26 -14.43
N PRO A 13 -5.39 3.95 -15.66
CA PRO A 13 -6.72 3.41 -15.90
C PRO A 13 -6.83 1.98 -15.35
N LEU A 14 -7.89 1.71 -14.60
CA LEU A 14 -8.18 0.44 -13.96
C LEU A 14 -9.48 -0.14 -14.52
N GLN A 15 -9.48 -1.42 -14.86
CA GLN A 15 -10.68 -2.13 -15.31
C GLN A 15 -11.43 -2.68 -14.11
N LEU A 16 -12.66 -2.22 -13.94
CA LEU A 16 -13.52 -2.64 -12.84
C LEU A 16 -14.41 -3.82 -13.26
N PRO A 17 -14.43 -4.92 -12.49
CA PRO A 17 -15.46 -5.94 -12.62
C PRO A 17 -16.86 -5.36 -12.38
N PRO A 18 -17.91 -5.85 -13.06
CA PRO A 18 -19.27 -5.42 -12.79
C PRO A 18 -19.63 -5.61 -11.29
N GLY A 19 -20.12 -4.55 -10.64
CA GLY A 19 -20.56 -4.59 -9.25
C GLY A 19 -19.48 -4.36 -8.18
N ALA A 20 -18.23 -4.07 -8.54
CA ALA A 20 -17.21 -3.71 -7.56
C ALA A 20 -17.35 -2.25 -7.10
N GLU A 21 -17.38 -2.01 -5.79
CA GLU A 21 -17.48 -0.67 -5.17
C GLU A 21 -16.12 0.00 -4.95
N SER A 22 -15.04 -0.77 -5.10
CA SER A 22 -13.68 -0.26 -4.96
C SER A 22 -12.70 -1.08 -5.78
N ILE A 23 -11.56 -0.48 -6.10
CA ILE A 23 -10.46 -1.15 -6.79
C ILE A 23 -9.11 -0.68 -6.25
N ARG A 24 -8.20 -1.63 -6.06
CA ARG A 24 -6.82 -1.37 -5.63
C ARG A 24 -5.93 -1.27 -6.87
N CYS A 25 -5.19 -0.16 -6.99
CA CYS A 25 -4.23 0.01 -8.06
C CYS A 25 -3.04 -0.94 -7.88
N ALA A 26 -2.73 -1.76 -8.91
CA ALA A 26 -1.58 -2.66 -8.88
C ALA A 26 -0.23 -1.91 -8.80
N LEU A 27 -0.17 -0.68 -9.31
CA LEU A 27 1.08 0.09 -9.40
C LEU A 27 1.41 0.85 -8.12
N CYS A 28 0.44 1.59 -7.57
CA CYS A 28 0.67 2.45 -6.39
C CYS A 28 -0.06 1.99 -5.13
N GLN A 29 -0.82 0.89 -5.20
CA GLN A 29 -1.57 0.30 -4.08
C GLN A 29 -2.68 1.18 -3.48
N ALA A 30 -2.92 2.36 -4.04
CA ALA A 30 -4.03 3.22 -3.67
C ALA A 30 -5.37 2.54 -3.96
N VAL A 31 -6.34 2.74 -3.08
CA VAL A 31 -7.71 2.27 -3.25
C VAL A 31 -8.53 3.41 -3.82
N THR A 32 -9.13 3.18 -4.99
CA THR A 32 -10.14 4.08 -5.56
C THR A 32 -11.51 3.54 -5.16
N LEU A 33 -12.26 4.34 -4.39
CA LEU A 33 -13.68 4.07 -4.13
C LEU A 33 -14.50 4.53 -5.32
N ILE A 34 -15.47 3.73 -5.71
CA ILE A 34 -16.35 3.99 -6.85
C ILE A 34 -17.72 4.23 -6.23
N ALA A 35 -18.15 5.49 -6.25
CA ALA A 35 -19.46 5.85 -5.74
C ALA A 35 -20.53 5.12 -6.55
N ASP A 36 -21.38 4.34 -5.88
CA ASP A 36 -22.65 3.91 -6.47
C ASP A 36 -23.52 5.18 -6.64
N PRO A 37 -23.99 5.52 -7.85
CA PRO A 37 -24.93 6.62 -8.03
C PRO A 37 -26.20 6.50 -7.18
N ARG A 38 -26.49 5.32 -6.59
CA ARG A 38 -27.68 5.06 -5.77
C ARG A 38 -27.58 5.46 -4.30
N THR A 39 -26.43 5.93 -3.80
CA THR A 39 -26.27 6.35 -2.39
C THR A 39 -26.26 7.87 -2.18
N LEU A 40 -26.48 8.69 -3.22
CA LEU A 40 -26.68 10.13 -3.03
C LEU A 40 -28.10 10.40 -2.49
N PRO A 41 -28.26 11.09 -1.34
CA PRO A 41 -29.54 11.70 -0.99
C PRO A 41 -29.92 12.69 -2.09
N PRO A 42 -31.20 12.80 -2.49
CA PRO A 42 -31.62 13.81 -3.45
C PRO A 42 -31.22 15.21 -2.94
N PRO A 43 -30.82 16.14 -3.83
CA PRO A 43 -30.55 17.51 -3.42
C PRO A 43 -31.79 18.08 -2.75
N ALA A 44 -31.64 18.55 -1.50
CA ALA A 44 -32.70 19.18 -0.75
C ALA A 44 -33.31 20.31 -1.58
N SER A 45 -34.59 20.18 -1.85
CA SER A 45 -35.39 21.07 -2.67
C SER A 45 -35.43 22.47 -2.06
N SER A 46 -35.25 23.45 -2.92
CA SER A 46 -35.11 24.88 -2.65
C SER A 46 -36.42 25.55 -2.19
N HIS A 47 -36.80 25.52 -0.91
CA HIS A 47 -37.88 26.37 -0.40
C HIS A 47 -37.66 26.77 1.07
N ALA A 48 -36.99 27.91 1.29
CA ALA A 48 -37.12 28.67 2.53
C ALA A 48 -37.18 30.18 2.18
N PRO A 49 -38.09 30.95 2.80
CA PRO A 49 -38.39 32.33 2.40
C PRO A 49 -37.29 33.32 2.83
N PRO A 50 -37.17 34.48 2.14
CA PRO A 50 -36.17 35.49 2.49
C PRO A 50 -36.51 36.20 3.81
N PRO A 51 -35.53 36.50 4.67
CA PRO A 51 -35.73 37.37 5.83
C PRO A 51 -35.94 38.84 5.38
N PRO A 52 -36.77 39.63 6.09
CA PRO A 52 -37.05 41.01 5.72
C PRO A 52 -35.85 41.92 5.98
N SER A 53 -35.70 42.87 5.07
CA SER A 53 -34.70 43.93 5.02
C SER A 53 -34.87 44.96 6.15
N SER A 54 -33.80 45.18 6.91
CA SER A 54 -33.62 46.40 7.71
C SER A 54 -32.32 47.10 7.29
N TYR A 55 -32.48 48.26 6.68
CA TYR A 55 -31.45 49.20 6.26
C TYR A 55 -30.53 49.61 7.41
N SER A 56 -29.21 49.54 7.22
CA SER A 56 -28.27 50.50 7.83
C SER A 56 -26.88 50.45 7.18
N HIS A 57 -26.32 51.63 7.01
CA HIS A 57 -25.11 52.02 6.28
C HIS A 57 -23.79 51.35 6.72
N ALA A 58 -22.86 51.27 5.75
CA ALA A 58 -21.39 51.12 5.75
C ALA A 58 -20.63 51.72 6.99
N PRO A 59 -19.36 51.34 7.31
CA PRO A 59 -18.27 51.07 6.35
C PRO A 59 -17.28 49.93 6.65
N SER A 60 -16.55 49.56 5.60
CA SER A 60 -15.45 48.61 5.54
C SER A 60 -14.23 49.07 6.36
N HIS A 61 -14.00 48.40 7.49
CA HIS A 61 -12.74 48.46 8.22
C HIS A 61 -11.94 47.17 8.01
N HIS A 62 -10.84 47.32 7.27
CA HIS A 62 -9.75 46.35 7.19
C HIS A 62 -9.11 46.23 8.59
N SER A 63 -9.08 45.03 9.17
CA SER A 63 -8.31 44.77 10.39
C SER A 63 -7.41 43.55 10.17
N PRO A 64 -6.08 43.69 10.30
CA PRO A 64 -5.17 42.56 10.36
C PRO A 64 -5.11 42.06 11.81
N TYR A 65 -4.99 40.74 11.99
CA TYR A 65 -4.82 40.00 13.25
C TYR A 65 -6.09 39.65 14.04
N SER A 66 -6.47 38.36 13.95
CA SER A 66 -6.75 37.45 15.08
C SER A 66 -7.21 36.09 14.53
N GLN A 67 -6.29 35.18 14.19
CA GLN A 67 -6.67 33.76 13.98
C GLN A 67 -6.66 33.07 15.35
N ALA A 68 -7.84 32.68 15.83
CA ALA A 68 -7.95 31.83 17.01
C ALA A 68 -7.30 30.46 16.73
N PRO A 69 -6.60 29.86 17.71
CA PRO A 69 -6.02 28.53 17.54
C PRO A 69 -7.13 27.48 17.29
N PRO A 70 -6.88 26.47 16.45
CA PRO A 70 -7.82 25.39 16.23
C PRO A 70 -8.10 24.65 17.55
N PRO A 71 -9.34 24.16 17.76
CA PRO A 71 -9.68 23.41 18.96
C PRO A 71 -8.83 22.13 19.08
N PRO A 72 -8.44 21.71 20.30
CA PRO A 72 -7.65 20.51 20.51
C PRO A 72 -8.41 19.28 20.02
N SER A 73 -7.76 18.47 19.18
CA SER A 73 -8.32 17.20 18.69
C SER A 73 -8.46 16.21 19.86
N PRO A 74 -9.63 15.56 20.06
CA PRO A 74 -9.85 14.62 21.17
C PRO A 74 -9.06 13.30 21.04
N TYR A 75 -8.19 13.16 20.04
CA TYR A 75 -7.45 11.93 19.73
C TYR A 75 -6.01 11.87 20.29
N SER A 76 -5.63 12.77 21.21
CA SER A 76 -4.26 12.82 21.76
C SER A 76 -3.83 11.63 22.64
N HIS A 77 -4.69 10.62 22.85
CA HIS A 77 -4.42 9.49 23.76
C HIS A 77 -4.51 8.11 23.09
N ALA A 78 -4.38 8.02 21.76
CA ALA A 78 -4.22 6.71 21.13
C ALA A 78 -2.94 6.02 21.66
N PRO A 79 -3.00 4.76 22.11
CA PRO A 79 -1.82 4.01 22.49
C PRO A 79 -0.78 4.02 21.35
N PRO A 80 0.53 4.09 21.65
CA PRO A 80 1.56 3.95 20.62
C PRO A 80 1.29 2.67 19.82
N GLY A 81 1.11 2.82 18.50
CA GLY A 81 0.97 1.68 17.61
C GLY A 81 2.20 0.77 17.69
N PRO A 82 2.09 -0.49 17.25
CA PRO A 82 3.23 -1.40 17.20
C PRO A 82 4.41 -0.74 16.46
N PRO A 83 5.65 -0.95 16.91
CA PRO A 83 6.81 -0.34 16.29
C PRO A 83 6.86 -0.72 14.80
N PRO A 84 7.28 0.21 13.93
CA PRO A 84 7.40 -0.09 12.51
C PRO A 84 8.34 -1.28 12.31
N ASN A 85 7.96 -2.21 11.44
CA ASN A 85 8.77 -3.38 11.12
C ASN A 85 10.16 -2.91 10.68
N ALA A 86 11.22 -3.41 11.34
CA ALA A 86 12.62 -3.05 11.06
C ALA A 86 13.00 -3.25 9.59
N HIS A 87 12.37 -4.22 8.92
CA HIS A 87 12.61 -4.55 7.53
C HIS A 87 11.58 -3.93 6.55
N GLY A 88 10.69 -3.08 7.05
CA GLY A 88 9.58 -2.52 6.28
C GLY A 88 8.63 -3.61 5.75
N ARG A 89 8.05 -3.38 4.56
CA ARG A 89 7.06 -4.30 3.94
C ARG A 89 7.69 -5.38 3.05
N LYS A 90 9.01 -5.34 2.83
CA LYS A 90 9.70 -6.17 1.86
C LYS A 90 10.41 -7.32 2.57
N LYS A 91 9.97 -8.55 2.33
CA LYS A 91 10.54 -9.78 2.88
C LYS A 91 10.63 -10.82 1.77
N ALA A 92 11.69 -11.63 1.77
CA ALA A 92 11.87 -12.68 0.77
C ALA A 92 12.43 -13.96 1.38
N VAL A 93 12.05 -15.09 0.81
CA VAL A 93 12.70 -16.38 1.04
C VAL A 93 13.15 -16.89 -0.31
N ILE A 94 14.42 -17.28 -0.41
CA ILE A 94 15.03 -17.77 -1.64
C ILE A 94 15.52 -19.19 -1.41
N CYS A 95 15.09 -20.13 -2.25
CA CYS A 95 15.50 -21.52 -2.16
C CYS A 95 16.38 -21.91 -3.36
N GLY A 96 17.53 -22.54 -3.10
CA GLY A 96 18.44 -23.03 -4.13
C GLY A 96 18.90 -24.45 -3.80
N ILE A 97 18.34 -25.44 -4.48
CA ILE A 97 18.64 -26.86 -4.23
C ILE A 97 19.29 -27.48 -5.45
N SER A 98 20.50 -28.00 -5.28
CA SER A 98 21.26 -28.61 -6.38
C SER A 98 21.25 -30.14 -6.36
N TYR A 99 20.66 -30.79 -5.35
CA TYR A 99 20.58 -32.26 -5.22
C TYR A 99 21.89 -32.99 -5.58
N LYS A 100 23.05 -32.43 -5.21
CA LYS A 100 24.36 -32.99 -5.60
C LYS A 100 24.51 -34.43 -5.11
N TYR A 101 25.16 -35.27 -5.91
CA TYR A 101 25.33 -36.70 -5.59
C TYR A 101 24.01 -37.50 -5.62
N SER A 102 23.00 -36.99 -6.31
CA SER A 102 21.78 -37.73 -6.64
C SER A 102 21.66 -37.94 -8.15
N ARG A 103 20.80 -38.89 -8.55
CA ARG A 103 20.43 -39.11 -9.96
C ARG A 103 19.74 -37.91 -10.63
N HIS A 104 19.30 -36.92 -9.84
CA HIS A 104 18.59 -35.72 -10.32
C HIS A 104 19.37 -34.44 -9.94
N GLU A 105 20.70 -34.50 -9.91
CA GLU A 105 21.55 -33.35 -9.62
C GLU A 105 21.27 -32.19 -10.60
N LEU A 106 21.06 -31.00 -10.04
CA LEU A 106 20.82 -29.77 -10.78
C LEU A 106 22.01 -28.83 -10.63
N LYS A 107 22.58 -28.44 -11.78
CA LYS A 107 23.62 -27.41 -11.84
C LYS A 107 22.98 -26.02 -11.88
N GLY A 108 23.64 -25.03 -11.30
CA GLY A 108 23.23 -23.63 -11.39
C GLY A 108 22.25 -23.15 -10.31
N CYS A 109 21.39 -24.01 -9.75
CA CYS A 109 20.31 -23.56 -8.85
C CYS A 109 20.78 -22.74 -7.62
N ILE A 110 21.91 -23.09 -7.02
CA ILE A 110 22.49 -22.31 -5.90
C ILE A 110 23.00 -20.95 -6.39
N ASN A 111 23.57 -20.89 -7.59
CA ASN A 111 24.00 -19.63 -8.19
C ASN A 111 22.79 -18.74 -8.52
N ASP A 112 21.73 -19.32 -9.07
CA ASP A 112 20.50 -18.59 -9.38
C ASP A 112 19.91 -17.96 -8.11
N ALA A 113 19.89 -18.70 -7.00
CA ALA A 113 19.47 -18.16 -5.70
C ALA A 113 20.34 -16.96 -5.25
N LYS A 114 21.66 -17.02 -5.45
CA LYS A 114 22.57 -15.91 -5.14
C LYS A 114 22.33 -14.71 -6.05
N CYS A 115 22.13 -14.93 -7.35
CA CYS A 115 21.77 -13.89 -8.30
C CYS A 115 20.43 -13.23 -7.94
N MET A 116 19.44 -14.01 -7.48
CA MET A 116 18.18 -13.47 -6.99
C MET A 116 18.34 -12.62 -5.73
N ARG A 117 19.17 -13.04 -4.76
CA ARG A 117 19.49 -12.21 -3.59
C ARG A 117 20.14 -10.89 -4.01
N PHE A 118 21.13 -10.96 -4.90
CA PHE A 118 21.80 -9.78 -5.42
C PHE A 118 20.82 -8.82 -6.11
N LEU A 119 19.92 -9.34 -6.93
CA LEU A 119 18.89 -8.55 -7.60
C LEU A 119 17.95 -7.87 -6.60
N LEU A 120 17.47 -8.60 -5.59
CA LEU A 120 16.54 -8.07 -4.59
C LEU A 120 17.16 -6.96 -3.75
N ILE A 121 18.43 -7.07 -3.38
CA ILE A 121 19.15 -6.05 -2.61
C ILE A 121 19.43 -4.82 -3.50
N ASN A 122 20.09 -5.03 -4.63
CA ASN A 122 20.66 -3.91 -5.40
C ASN A 122 19.64 -3.18 -6.27
N LYS A 123 18.66 -3.90 -6.81
CA LYS A 123 17.66 -3.31 -7.73
C LYS A 123 16.35 -3.01 -7.03
N PHE A 124 15.91 -3.91 -6.16
CA PHE A 124 14.61 -3.77 -5.49
C PHE A 124 14.72 -3.22 -4.07
N HIS A 125 15.93 -2.96 -3.57
CA HIS A 125 16.19 -2.35 -2.27
C HIS A 125 15.47 -3.10 -1.14
N PHE A 126 15.61 -4.43 -1.13
CA PHE A 126 15.27 -5.25 0.02
C PHE A 126 16.37 -5.07 1.08
N PRO A 127 16.01 -4.81 2.36
CA PRO A 127 16.95 -4.94 3.46
C PRO A 127 17.56 -6.35 3.47
N GLU A 128 18.87 -6.45 3.66
CA GLU A 128 19.58 -7.72 3.55
C GLU A 128 19.12 -8.73 4.61
N ASP A 129 18.85 -8.25 5.81
CA ASP A 129 18.30 -8.97 6.96
C ASP A 129 16.83 -9.43 6.76
N SER A 130 16.15 -8.95 5.72
CA SER A 130 14.79 -9.36 5.37
C SER A 130 14.72 -10.51 4.35
N ILE A 131 15.87 -11.00 3.91
CA ILE A 131 16.01 -12.07 2.92
C ILE A 131 16.61 -13.30 3.58
N VAL A 132 15.82 -14.38 3.66
CA VAL A 132 16.30 -15.68 4.12
C VAL A 132 16.69 -16.54 2.91
N MET A 133 17.91 -17.07 2.90
CA MET A 133 18.34 -18.03 1.90
C MET A 133 18.29 -19.45 2.48
N LEU A 134 17.69 -20.37 1.72
CA LEU A 134 17.69 -21.79 2.01
C LEU A 134 18.45 -22.49 0.88
N THR A 135 19.74 -22.71 1.06
CA THR A 135 20.56 -23.42 0.07
C THR A 135 20.94 -24.80 0.57
N GLY A 136 20.78 -25.81 -0.28
CA GLY A 136 20.93 -27.22 0.10
C GLY A 136 21.78 -28.01 -0.90
N ILE A 137 22.73 -28.77 -0.36
CA ILE A 137 23.50 -29.78 -1.08
C ILE A 137 22.99 -31.15 -0.58
N PHE A 138 22.01 -31.72 -1.28
CA PHE A 138 21.35 -32.97 -0.89
C PHE A 138 22.25 -34.18 -1.18
N SER A 139 23.22 -34.51 -0.32
CA SER A 139 23.97 -35.76 -0.44
C SER A 139 23.14 -36.92 0.12
N LEU A 140 22.73 -37.87 -0.72
CA LEU A 140 21.91 -39.03 -0.35
C LEU A 140 22.55 -39.96 0.71
N HIS A 141 23.78 -39.69 1.15
CA HIS A 141 24.44 -40.44 2.24
C HIS A 141 24.23 -39.85 3.64
N MET A 142 23.62 -38.67 3.75
CA MET A 142 23.26 -38.06 5.03
C MET A 142 21.77 -37.75 5.00
N HIS A 143 20.98 -38.46 5.82
CA HIS A 143 19.54 -38.25 6.01
C HIS A 143 19.16 -36.87 6.59
N ASN A 144 20.04 -35.85 6.50
CA ASN A 144 19.85 -34.54 7.09
C ASN A 144 19.91 -33.44 6.02
N ILE A 145 18.85 -32.64 6.02
CA ILE A 145 18.79 -31.38 5.29
C ILE A 145 19.73 -30.39 5.99
N ASN A 146 20.96 -30.23 5.48
CA ASN A 146 21.79 -29.09 5.85
C ASN A 146 21.28 -27.85 5.09
N ILE A 147 20.19 -27.26 5.57
CA ILE A 147 19.85 -25.87 5.26
C ILE A 147 20.89 -25.03 6.00
N ALA A 148 21.80 -24.39 5.25
CA ALA A 148 22.52 -23.25 5.78
C ALA A 148 21.55 -22.06 5.72
N VAL A 149 21.10 -21.59 6.89
CA VAL A 149 20.44 -20.28 7.07
C VAL A 149 21.50 -19.22 7.24
#